data_AF-A0A914MUH6-F1
#
_entry.id   AF-A0A914MUH6-F1
#
_cell.length_a   1.000
_cell.length_b   1.000
_cell.length_c   1.000
_cell.angle_alpha   90.00
_cell.angle_beta   90.00
_cell.angle_gamma   90.00
#
_symmetry.space_group_name_H-M   'P 1'
#
loop_
_entity.id
_entity.type
_entity.pdbx_description
1 polymer ?
#
loop_
_entity_poly.entity_id
_entity_poly.type
_entity_poly.pdbx_seq_one_letter_code
_entity_poly.pdbx_strand_id
1 'polypeptide(L)'
;MLSDEQRQAYFKAVQQMKDNGAYNLCAIQHKDAYLLKGAHRGPAFCPWHRELLKRFEILLREAGYQTMETADVCLPYWDSTLERQLPTPKDSLLFTETFIGSTNSNNEVSNGPFSPWQTLEGDGYINRTVGSDGICYREADIEWELDQKNLTYFMAYFSSDYRCQFRIPHGTTHTFIGGHMSDPSIAANDPIFFNHHCFVDLIWELYRWEQQTYAERPVQYPPDIKECELPFHFKESKMITFPFFRNIDGCRNEYTDNMYEYAPRPNCSTYKPDCGSKYLFCDLSNGDPHCAAKVRPGGNCRGFTKGEQVCYNGNCVNNVCVGQQEKATTTTEEPDYEDD
;
A
#
# COMPACT_ATOMS: atom_id res chain seq x y z
N MET A 1 -7.68 -8.46 6.33
CA MET A 1 -8.20 -7.82 5.11
C MET A 1 -9.50 -7.10 5.45
N LEU A 2 -9.71 -5.90 4.92
CA LEU A 2 -10.96 -5.16 5.13
C LEU A 2 -12.14 -5.89 4.47
N SER A 3 -13.31 -5.87 5.12
CA SER A 3 -14.57 -6.22 4.46
C SER A 3 -14.93 -5.19 3.37
N ASP A 4 -15.96 -5.49 2.58
CA ASP A 4 -16.48 -4.55 1.59
C ASP A 4 -16.95 -3.25 2.27
N GLU A 5 -17.66 -3.37 3.39
CA GLU A 5 -18.17 -2.25 4.18
C GLU A 5 -17.02 -1.41 4.76
N GLN A 6 -16.03 -2.05 5.38
CA GLN A 6 -14.86 -1.36 5.95
C GLN A 6 -14.05 -0.64 4.86
N ARG A 7 -13.93 -1.24 3.68
CA ARG A 7 -13.24 -0.64 2.54
C ARG A 7 -14.01 0.55 1.97
N GLN A 8 -15.33 0.46 1.86
CA GLN A 8 -16.16 1.60 1.48
C GLN A 8 -16.08 2.73 2.52
N ALA A 9 -16.00 2.38 3.80
CA ALA A 9 -15.79 3.35 4.87
C ALA A 9 -14.43 4.06 4.74
N TYR A 10 -13.35 3.31 4.50
CA TYR A 10 -12.05 3.88 4.18
C TYR A 10 -12.10 4.86 3.01
N PHE A 11 -12.72 4.47 1.88
CA PHE A 11 -12.83 5.35 0.72
C PHE A 11 -13.59 6.64 1.01
N LYS A 12 -14.73 6.55 1.69
CA LYS A 12 -15.53 7.73 2.08
C LYS A 12 -14.75 8.65 3.02
N ALA A 13 -14.02 8.09 3.98
CA ALA A 13 -13.22 8.88 4.92
C ALA A 13 -12.06 9.59 4.19
N VAL A 14 -11.36 8.94 3.27
CA VAL A 14 -10.30 9.56 2.46
C VAL A 14 -10.86 10.65 1.53
N GLN A 15 -12.03 10.43 0.92
CA GLN A 15 -12.72 11.46 0.12
C GLN A 15 -13.08 12.67 1.00
N GLN A 16 -13.62 12.46 2.19
CA GLN A 16 -13.91 13.55 3.12
C GLN A 16 -12.64 14.32 3.52
N MET A 17 -11.52 13.62 3.76
CA MET A 17 -10.24 14.28 4.00
C MET A 17 -9.80 15.13 2.81
N LYS A 18 -10.11 14.73 1.58
CA LYS A 18 -9.85 15.54 0.39
C LYS A 18 -10.72 16.79 0.36
N ASP A 19 -12.02 16.62 0.60
CA ASP A 19 -13.01 17.69 0.52
C ASP A 19 -12.79 18.77 1.58
N ASN A 20 -12.38 18.38 2.80
CA ASN A 20 -12.08 19.32 3.88
C ASN A 20 -10.62 19.82 3.89
N GLY A 21 -9.79 19.36 2.95
CA GLY A 21 -8.38 19.75 2.82
C GLY A 21 -7.38 19.02 3.74
N ALA A 22 -7.83 18.16 4.67
CA ALA A 22 -6.95 17.42 5.57
C ALA A 22 -5.97 16.48 4.82
N TYR A 23 -6.42 15.85 3.73
CA TYR A 23 -5.56 15.05 2.86
C TYR A 23 -4.45 15.92 2.26
N ASN A 24 -4.82 17.11 1.75
CA ASN A 24 -3.87 18.01 1.11
C ASN A 24 -2.80 18.49 2.10
N LEU A 25 -3.16 18.72 3.37
CA LEU A 25 -2.20 19.06 4.41
C LEU A 25 -1.15 17.96 4.62
N CYS A 26 -1.57 16.69 4.64
CA CYS A 26 -0.64 15.56 4.77
C CYS A 26 0.29 15.44 3.56
N ALA A 27 -0.26 15.60 2.35
CA ALA A 27 0.52 15.53 1.12
C ALA A 27 1.50 16.71 0.98
N ILE A 28 1.10 17.93 1.37
CA ILE A 28 1.98 19.11 1.44
C ILE A 28 3.10 18.88 2.46
N GLN A 29 2.77 18.33 3.63
CA GLN A 29 3.77 18.06 4.66
C GLN A 29 4.86 17.08 4.18
N HIS A 30 4.48 16.05 3.42
CA HIS A 30 5.44 15.15 2.76
C HIS A 30 6.29 15.86 1.71
N LYS A 31 5.67 16.63 0.82
CA LYS A 31 6.36 17.45 -0.18
C LYS A 31 7.38 18.39 0.47
N ASP A 32 6.98 19.12 1.50
CA ASP A 32 7.85 20.04 2.24
C ASP A 32 9.02 19.31 2.89
N ALA A 33 8.77 18.16 3.53
CA ALA A 33 9.83 17.38 4.15
C ALA A 33 10.80 16.76 3.13
N TYR A 34 10.33 16.40 1.93
CA TYR A 34 11.20 16.02 0.82
C TYR A 34 12.07 17.20 0.34
N LEU A 35 11.47 18.37 0.11
CA LEU A 35 12.19 19.58 -0.34
C LEU A 35 13.22 20.07 0.69
N LEU A 36 12.88 19.97 1.98
CA LEU A 36 13.77 20.24 3.11
C LEU A 36 14.73 19.07 3.39
N LYS A 37 14.66 17.99 2.61
CA LYS A 37 15.50 16.79 2.65
C LYS A 37 15.41 15.99 3.95
N GLY A 38 14.47 16.28 4.84
CA GLY A 38 14.40 15.67 6.17
C GLY A 38 13.78 14.29 6.25
N ALA A 39 12.97 13.90 5.26
CA ALA A 39 12.19 12.67 5.28
C ALA A 39 12.75 11.52 4.41
N HIS A 40 13.75 11.78 3.56
CA HIS A 40 14.28 10.81 2.59
C HIS A 40 15.81 10.84 2.59
N ARG A 41 16.47 9.78 2.12
CA ARG A 41 17.94 9.73 1.98
C ARG A 41 18.70 9.85 3.31
N GLY A 42 18.07 9.42 4.40
CA GLY A 42 18.73 9.17 5.67
C GLY A 42 17.88 8.34 6.64
N PRO A 43 18.43 8.00 7.81
CA PRO A 43 17.80 7.16 8.84
C PRO A 43 16.55 7.78 9.47
N ALA A 44 16.27 9.06 9.22
CA ALA A 44 15.01 9.67 9.64
C ALA A 44 13.81 9.21 8.79
N PHE A 45 14.04 8.49 7.69
CA PHE A 45 12.98 8.06 6.78
C PHE A 45 11.85 7.32 7.51
N CYS A 46 12.16 6.21 8.19
CA CYS A 46 11.14 5.40 8.84
C CYS A 46 10.41 6.16 9.97
N PRO A 47 11.10 6.80 10.95
CA PRO A 47 10.41 7.52 12.02
C PRO A 47 9.60 8.73 11.52
N TRP A 48 10.07 9.42 10.47
CA TRP A 48 9.32 10.53 9.89
C TRP A 48 8.03 10.06 9.20
N HIS A 49 8.11 9.01 8.37
CA HIS A 49 6.92 8.47 7.69
C HIS A 49 5.93 7.86 8.68
N ARG A 50 6.40 7.22 9.75
CA ARG A 50 5.54 6.76 10.85
C ARG A 50 4.72 7.88 11.48
N GLU A 51 5.38 9.00 11.80
CA GLU A 51 4.70 10.15 12.39
C GLU A 51 3.66 10.76 11.43
N LEU A 52 3.96 10.80 10.12
CA LEU A 52 3.01 11.20 9.09
C LEU A 52 1.81 10.23 9.04
N LEU A 53 2.05 8.92 8.99
CA LEU A 53 1.00 7.90 8.92
C LEU A 53 0.07 7.95 10.15
N LYS A 54 0.63 8.09 11.36
CA LYS A 54 -0.15 8.28 12.58
C LYS A 54 -1.10 9.48 12.45
N ARG A 55 -0.61 10.61 11.97
CA ARG A 55 -1.44 11.83 11.79
C ARG A 55 -2.49 11.64 10.73
N PHE A 56 -2.15 10.99 9.62
CA PHE A 56 -3.11 10.62 8.58
C PHE A 56 -4.23 9.76 9.17
N GLU A 57 -3.90 8.75 9.97
CA GLU A 57 -4.89 7.86 10.58
C GLU A 57 -5.79 8.57 11.60
N ILE A 58 -5.26 9.52 12.39
CA ILE A 58 -6.10 10.36 13.28
C ILE A 58 -7.12 11.15 12.46
N LEU A 59 -6.69 11.79 11.38
CA LEU A 59 -7.57 12.57 10.49
C LEU A 59 -8.56 11.67 9.74
N LEU A 60 -8.15 10.45 9.38
CA LEU A 60 -9.00 9.44 8.76
C LEU A 60 -10.12 9.00 9.69
N ARG A 61 -9.83 8.73 10.97
CA ARG A 61 -10.83 8.38 11.98
C ARG A 61 -11.79 9.53 12.25
N GLU A 62 -11.28 10.77 12.29
CA GLU A 62 -12.12 11.97 12.40
C GLU A 62 -13.06 12.10 11.20
N ALA A 63 -12.55 11.95 9.98
CA ALA A 63 -13.34 11.99 8.76
C ALA A 63 -14.38 10.85 8.68
N GLY A 64 -14.01 9.65 9.15
CA GLY A 64 -14.93 8.52 9.30
C GLY A 64 -16.08 8.84 10.25
N TYR A 65 -15.77 9.46 11.39
CA TYR A 65 -16.79 9.87 12.36
C TYR A 65 -17.72 10.94 11.77
N GLN A 66 -17.17 11.91 11.03
CA GLN A 66 -17.95 12.98 10.38
C GLN A 66 -18.89 12.47 9.28
N THR A 67 -18.51 11.43 8.54
CA THR A 67 -19.27 10.96 7.37
C THR A 67 -20.18 9.77 7.63
N MET A 68 -19.84 8.95 8.62
CA MET A 68 -20.49 7.64 8.84
C MET A 68 -20.74 7.35 10.32
N GLU A 69 -20.52 8.32 11.21
CA GLU A 69 -20.69 8.17 12.66
C GLU A 69 -19.87 7.00 13.26
N THR A 70 -18.75 6.64 12.63
CA THR A 70 -17.86 5.58 13.10
C THR A 70 -16.40 6.01 13.10
N ALA A 71 -15.71 5.73 14.21
CA ALA A 71 -14.25 5.83 14.28
C ALA A 71 -13.55 4.51 13.91
N ASP A 72 -14.31 3.46 13.57
CA ASP A 72 -13.79 2.14 13.15
C ASP A 72 -13.37 2.17 11.67
N VAL A 73 -12.46 3.10 11.35
CA VAL A 73 -11.78 3.22 10.07
C VAL A 73 -10.28 3.23 10.34
N CYS A 74 -9.54 2.42 9.61
CA CYS A 74 -8.08 2.33 9.72
C CYS A 74 -7.42 2.59 8.36
N LEU A 75 -6.14 2.95 8.39
CA LEU A 75 -5.32 3.05 7.18
C LEU A 75 -4.79 1.66 6.81
N PRO A 76 -5.27 1.00 5.75
CA PRO A 76 -4.77 -0.32 5.39
C PRO A 76 -3.36 -0.21 4.80
N TYR A 77 -2.52 -1.20 5.05
CA TYR A 77 -1.28 -1.37 4.28
C TYR A 77 -1.56 -2.03 2.93
N TRP A 78 -0.77 -1.67 1.92
CA TRP A 78 -0.75 -2.36 0.63
C TRP A 78 0.46 -3.29 0.55
N ASP A 79 0.21 -4.58 0.77
CA ASP A 79 1.20 -5.64 0.59
C ASP A 79 1.38 -5.95 -0.90
N SER A 80 2.28 -5.21 -1.55
CA SER A 80 2.52 -5.36 -2.99
C SER A 80 3.15 -6.70 -3.39
N THR A 81 3.58 -7.54 -2.44
CA THR A 81 4.04 -8.89 -2.80
C THR A 81 2.92 -9.73 -3.41
N LEU A 82 1.65 -9.42 -3.09
CA LEU A 82 0.48 -10.07 -3.65
C LEU A 82 0.34 -9.83 -5.17
N GLU A 83 0.59 -8.61 -5.63
CA GLU A 83 0.68 -8.28 -7.06
C GLU A 83 1.89 -8.92 -7.72
N ARG A 84 3.00 -9.06 -6.98
CA ARG A 84 4.27 -9.58 -7.51
C ARG A 84 4.17 -11.02 -8.02
N GLN A 85 3.24 -11.81 -7.46
CA GLN A 85 3.00 -13.20 -7.83
C GLN A 85 2.25 -13.36 -9.16
N LEU A 86 1.67 -12.27 -9.68
CA LEU A 86 0.93 -12.33 -10.93
C LEU A 86 1.87 -12.37 -12.15
N PRO A 87 1.49 -13.08 -13.23
CA PRO A 87 2.22 -13.05 -14.50
C PRO A 87 2.34 -11.63 -15.08
N THR A 88 1.29 -10.84 -14.87
CA THR A 88 1.21 -9.42 -15.25
C THR A 88 0.71 -8.64 -14.03
N PRO A 89 1.58 -8.11 -13.15
CA PRO A 89 1.15 -7.44 -11.91
C PRO A 89 0.16 -6.29 -12.09
N LYS A 90 0.24 -5.54 -13.20
CA LYS A 90 -0.72 -4.47 -13.54
C LYS A 90 -2.15 -4.95 -13.81
N ASP A 91 -2.37 -6.25 -13.99
CA ASP A 91 -3.69 -6.86 -14.16
C ASP A 91 -4.35 -7.23 -12.82
N SER A 92 -3.71 -6.91 -11.68
CA SER A 92 -4.33 -7.02 -10.36
C SER A 92 -5.65 -6.25 -10.31
N LEU A 93 -6.62 -6.85 -9.61
CA LEU A 93 -7.91 -6.23 -9.30
C LEU A 93 -7.76 -4.92 -8.52
N LEU A 94 -6.64 -4.72 -7.82
CA LEU A 94 -6.31 -3.46 -7.13
C LEU A 94 -6.42 -2.25 -8.09
N PHE A 95 -5.98 -2.39 -9.33
CA PHE A 95 -5.97 -1.32 -10.35
C PHE A 95 -7.25 -1.26 -11.17
N THR A 96 -8.39 -1.31 -10.47
CA THR A 96 -9.74 -1.20 -11.04
C THR A 96 -10.62 -0.29 -10.18
N GLU A 97 -11.77 0.10 -10.71
CA GLU A 97 -12.81 0.87 -9.98
C GLU A 97 -13.31 0.22 -8.70
N THR A 98 -13.13 -1.10 -8.56
CA THR A 98 -13.44 -1.79 -7.31
C THR A 98 -12.55 -1.22 -6.21
N PHE A 99 -11.26 -0.99 -6.48
CA PHE A 99 -10.29 -0.51 -5.49
C PHE A 99 -9.81 0.90 -5.78
N ILE A 100 -8.61 1.09 -6.34
CA ILE A 100 -7.98 2.42 -6.43
C ILE A 100 -8.18 3.11 -7.77
N GLY A 101 -8.93 2.50 -8.69
CA GLY A 101 -9.22 3.03 -10.02
C GLY A 101 -8.26 2.53 -11.11
N SER A 102 -8.80 2.51 -12.33
CA SER A 102 -8.10 2.28 -13.60
C SER A 102 -7.66 3.60 -14.23
N THR A 103 -6.73 3.53 -15.18
CA THR A 103 -6.25 4.69 -15.95
C THR A 103 -6.83 4.73 -17.36
N ASN A 104 -7.10 5.94 -17.86
CA ASN A 104 -7.48 6.18 -19.25
C ASN A 104 -6.25 6.21 -20.18
N SER A 105 -6.45 6.55 -21.47
CA SER A 105 -5.38 6.67 -22.47
C SER A 105 -4.36 7.80 -22.19
N ASN A 106 -4.73 8.77 -21.35
CA ASN A 106 -3.85 9.86 -20.90
C ASN A 106 -3.12 9.50 -19.59
N ASN A 107 -3.24 8.25 -19.12
CA ASN A 107 -2.72 7.76 -17.85
C ASN A 107 -3.40 8.35 -16.60
N GLU A 108 -4.47 9.13 -16.74
CA GLU A 108 -5.21 9.69 -15.60
C GLU A 108 -6.11 8.62 -14.99
N VAL A 109 -6.18 8.59 -13.65
CA VAL A 109 -7.16 7.75 -12.95
C VAL A 109 -8.56 8.25 -13.27
N SER A 110 -9.38 7.39 -13.89
CA SER A 110 -10.63 7.81 -14.53
C SER A 110 -11.89 7.19 -13.94
N ASN A 111 -11.76 6.29 -12.96
CA ASN A 111 -12.89 5.67 -12.26
C ASN A 111 -12.48 5.25 -10.83
N GLY A 112 -13.43 4.69 -10.07
CA GLY A 112 -13.21 4.30 -8.69
C GLY A 112 -13.32 5.46 -7.69
N PRO A 113 -12.96 5.23 -6.43
CA PRO A 113 -13.18 6.19 -5.34
C PRO A 113 -12.29 7.43 -5.42
N PHE A 114 -11.20 7.39 -6.19
CA PHE A 114 -10.24 8.51 -6.30
C PHE A 114 -10.30 9.15 -7.69
N SER A 115 -11.49 9.24 -8.27
CA SER A 115 -11.74 9.89 -9.56
C SER A 115 -13.03 10.73 -9.53
N PRO A 116 -12.98 12.03 -9.89
CA PRO A 116 -11.77 12.82 -10.13
C PRO A 116 -10.99 13.07 -8.83
N TRP A 117 -9.65 13.16 -8.91
CA TRP A 117 -8.80 13.50 -7.77
C TRP A 117 -7.75 14.53 -8.16
N GLN A 118 -8.04 15.79 -7.85
CA GLN A 118 -7.21 16.92 -8.27
C GLN A 118 -5.86 16.92 -7.53
N THR A 119 -4.79 17.18 -8.25
CA THR A 119 -3.43 17.33 -7.70
C THR A 119 -3.32 18.60 -6.85
N LEU A 120 -2.34 18.64 -5.95
CA LEU A 120 -2.02 19.82 -5.13
C LEU A 120 -1.62 21.03 -5.98
N GLU A 121 -1.03 20.77 -7.14
CA GLU A 121 -0.62 21.76 -8.14
C GLU A 121 -1.82 22.40 -8.85
N GLY A 122 -2.99 21.75 -8.81
CA GLY A 122 -4.24 22.25 -9.37
C GLY A 122 -4.34 22.17 -10.90
N ASP A 123 -3.34 21.58 -11.56
CA ASP A 123 -3.19 21.52 -13.01
C ASP A 123 -3.74 20.23 -13.65
N GLY A 124 -4.22 19.28 -12.85
CA GLY A 124 -4.82 18.06 -13.37
C GLY A 124 -5.29 17.08 -12.30
N TYR A 125 -5.47 15.84 -12.73
CA TYR A 125 -5.81 14.72 -11.87
C TYR A 125 -4.61 13.77 -11.71
N ILE A 126 -4.63 12.94 -10.67
CA ILE A 126 -3.60 11.92 -10.49
C ILE A 126 -3.48 11.02 -11.72
N ASN A 127 -2.24 10.70 -12.06
CA ASN A 127 -1.90 9.82 -13.17
C ASN A 127 -1.03 8.65 -12.69
N ARG A 128 -1.12 7.52 -13.40
CA ARG A 128 -0.35 6.30 -13.12
C ARG A 128 0.05 5.62 -14.43
N THR A 129 1.22 5.00 -14.45
CA THR A 129 1.68 4.18 -15.58
C THR A 129 1.95 2.76 -15.08
N VAL A 130 0.95 2.16 -14.46
CA VAL A 130 1.12 0.95 -13.63
C VAL A 130 1.81 -0.18 -14.41
N GLY A 131 2.93 -0.64 -13.87
CA GLY A 131 3.75 -1.72 -14.44
C GLY A 131 4.46 -1.39 -15.74
N SER A 132 4.61 -0.11 -16.10
CA SER A 132 5.46 0.31 -17.23
C SER A 132 6.95 0.20 -16.92
N ASP A 133 7.31 0.41 -15.65
CA ASP A 133 8.64 0.31 -15.08
C ASP A 133 8.49 -0.09 -13.60
N GLY A 134 9.59 -0.23 -12.86
CA GLY A 134 9.57 -0.59 -11.45
C GLY A 134 9.06 -2.01 -11.20
N ILE A 135 9.09 -2.40 -9.93
CA ILE A 135 8.61 -3.71 -9.47
C ILE A 135 8.00 -3.58 -8.07
N CYS A 136 6.96 -4.37 -7.82
CA CYS A 136 6.47 -4.63 -6.47
C CYS A 136 7.50 -5.40 -5.63
N TYR A 137 7.34 -5.36 -4.31
CA TYR A 137 8.17 -6.13 -3.39
C TYR A 137 8.15 -7.64 -3.68
N ARG A 138 9.29 -8.30 -3.44
CA ARG A 138 9.38 -9.76 -3.41
C ARG A 138 9.51 -10.21 -1.96
N GLU A 139 8.90 -11.35 -1.62
CA GLU A 139 9.07 -11.94 -0.27
C GLU A 139 10.54 -12.12 0.08
N ALA A 140 11.35 -12.65 -0.83
CA ALA A 140 12.78 -12.85 -0.61
C ALA A 140 13.55 -11.55 -0.31
N ASP A 141 13.10 -10.41 -0.84
CA ASP A 141 13.73 -9.11 -0.52
C ASP A 141 13.36 -8.66 0.90
N ILE A 142 12.10 -8.89 1.32
CA ILE A 142 11.64 -8.60 2.68
C ILE A 142 12.32 -9.52 3.69
N GLU A 143 12.39 -10.83 3.43
CA GLU A 143 13.06 -11.80 4.29
C GLU A 143 14.55 -11.49 4.48
N TRP A 144 15.24 -11.14 3.39
CA TRP A 144 16.64 -10.73 3.45
C TRP A 144 16.83 -9.47 4.30
N GLU A 145 15.86 -8.55 4.23
CA GLU A 145 15.86 -7.29 4.97
C GLU A 145 15.57 -7.51 6.47
N LEU A 146 14.60 -8.36 6.80
CA LEU A 146 14.27 -8.70 8.19
C LEU A 146 15.42 -9.42 8.91
N ASP A 147 16.28 -10.15 8.18
CA ASP A 147 17.42 -10.85 8.77
C ASP A 147 18.62 -9.94 9.11
N GLN A 148 18.62 -8.67 8.67
CA GLN A 148 19.73 -7.75 8.95
C GLN A 148 19.98 -7.63 10.47
N LYS A 149 21.23 -7.84 10.92
CA LYS A 149 21.60 -7.66 12.34
C LYS A 149 22.06 -6.25 12.68
N ASN A 150 22.36 -5.46 11.65
CA ASN A 150 22.81 -4.08 11.80
C ASN A 150 21.69 -3.13 11.38
N LEU A 151 21.17 -2.36 12.34
CA LEU A 151 20.11 -1.39 12.10
C LEU A 151 20.46 -0.36 11.01
N THR A 152 21.74 -0.01 10.86
CA THR A 152 22.18 0.89 9.79
C THR A 152 21.92 0.29 8.41
N TYR A 153 22.20 -1.00 8.23
CA TYR A 153 21.92 -1.67 6.96
C TYR A 153 20.42 -1.81 6.73
N PHE A 154 19.68 -2.11 7.79
CA PHE A 154 18.22 -2.18 7.70
C PHE A 154 17.61 -0.84 7.24
N MET A 155 17.92 0.25 7.94
CA MET A 155 17.33 1.56 7.61
C MET A 155 17.83 2.11 6.26
N ALA A 156 18.98 1.66 5.77
CA ALA A 156 19.52 2.10 4.48
C ALA A 156 18.71 1.60 3.27
N TYR A 157 18.03 0.45 3.40
CA TYR A 157 17.13 -0.11 2.39
C TYR A 157 15.98 0.85 2.03
N PHE A 158 15.54 1.62 3.02
CA PHE A 158 14.46 2.59 2.87
C PHE A 158 14.96 4.01 2.59
N SER A 159 16.23 4.31 2.86
CA SER A 159 16.72 5.68 2.78
C SER A 159 17.25 6.06 1.40
N SER A 160 17.92 5.17 0.66
CA SER A 160 18.48 5.44 -0.69
C SER A 160 19.49 6.62 -0.75
N ASP A 161 20.54 6.63 0.09
CA ASP A 161 21.67 7.55 -0.13
C ASP A 161 22.82 6.87 -0.89
N TYR A 162 23.24 7.49 -2.00
CA TYR A 162 24.36 7.06 -2.83
C TYR A 162 25.72 7.27 -2.18
N ARG A 163 25.81 8.11 -1.13
CA ARG A 163 27.06 8.46 -0.46
C ARG A 163 27.72 7.28 0.25
N CYS A 164 26.92 6.29 0.68
CA CYS A 164 27.40 5.09 1.38
C CYS A 164 26.77 3.78 0.86
N GLN A 165 26.26 3.77 -0.40
CA GLN A 165 25.74 2.63 -1.19
C GLN A 165 24.77 1.68 -0.47
N PHE A 166 23.45 1.86 -0.61
CA PHE A 166 22.49 0.76 -0.42
C PHE A 166 21.32 0.79 -1.42
N ARG A 167 20.85 -0.43 -1.74
CA ARG A 167 19.89 -0.78 -2.78
C ARG A 167 18.50 -0.20 -2.48
N ILE A 168 17.72 0.07 -3.52
CA ILE A 168 16.40 0.73 -3.43
C ILE A 168 15.27 -0.26 -3.82
N PRO A 169 14.74 -1.10 -2.93
CA PRO A 169 13.53 -1.85 -3.31
C PRO A 169 12.23 -1.13 -2.98
N HIS A 170 12.20 -0.23 -1.99
CA HIS A 170 10.96 0.52 -1.72
C HIS A 170 10.63 1.47 -2.89
N GLY A 171 11.64 2.20 -3.39
CA GLY A 171 11.50 3.13 -4.50
C GLY A 171 11.07 2.46 -5.81
N THR A 172 11.34 1.16 -6.02
CA THR A 172 10.85 0.48 -7.23
C THR A 172 9.33 0.28 -7.22
N THR A 173 8.70 0.23 -6.05
CA THR A 173 7.24 0.12 -5.94
C THR A 173 6.56 1.46 -6.26
N HIS A 174 7.19 2.57 -5.90
CA HIS A 174 6.81 3.91 -6.38
C HIS A 174 6.84 3.98 -7.92
N THR A 175 7.96 3.56 -8.52
CA THR A 175 8.11 3.49 -9.97
C THR A 175 7.12 2.51 -10.63
N PHE A 176 6.74 1.43 -9.93
CA PHE A 176 5.75 0.48 -10.40
C PHE A 176 4.37 1.09 -10.58
N ILE A 177 3.92 1.95 -9.66
CA ILE A 177 2.68 2.71 -9.87
C ILE A 177 2.86 3.72 -11.01
N GLY A 178 4.03 4.34 -11.09
CA GLY A 178 4.31 5.30 -12.15
C GLY A 178 3.66 6.66 -11.90
N GLY A 179 3.69 7.52 -12.92
CA GLY A 179 3.04 8.85 -12.85
C GLY A 179 3.49 9.66 -11.63
N HIS A 180 2.54 10.19 -10.86
CA HIS A 180 2.82 10.99 -9.67
C HIS A 180 3.58 10.18 -8.60
N MET A 181 3.29 8.89 -8.45
CA MET A 181 3.97 8.04 -7.45
C MET A 181 5.47 7.89 -7.70
N SER A 182 5.95 8.07 -8.94
CA SER A 182 7.37 8.00 -9.30
C SER A 182 8.20 9.20 -8.87
N ASP A 183 7.58 10.35 -8.61
CA ASP A 183 8.27 11.56 -8.16
C ASP A 183 8.08 11.75 -6.65
N PRO A 184 9.12 11.55 -5.83
CA PRO A 184 9.00 11.66 -4.38
C PRO A 184 8.53 13.03 -3.86
N SER A 185 8.62 14.10 -4.66
CA SER A 185 8.13 15.42 -4.27
C SER A 185 6.61 15.57 -4.36
N ILE A 186 5.95 14.71 -5.15
CA ILE A 186 4.52 14.79 -5.44
C ILE A 186 3.82 13.43 -5.33
N ALA A 187 4.52 12.36 -4.91
CA ALA A 187 3.97 11.01 -4.77
C ALA A 187 2.73 10.97 -3.86
N ALA A 188 2.73 11.77 -2.79
CA ALA A 188 1.60 11.87 -1.88
C ALA A 188 0.33 12.50 -2.49
N ASN A 189 0.36 12.99 -3.75
CA ASN A 189 -0.86 13.32 -4.48
C ASN A 189 -1.77 12.09 -4.66
N ASP A 190 -1.17 10.91 -4.87
CA ASP A 190 -1.91 9.66 -5.09
C ASP A 190 -2.24 8.97 -3.76
N PRO A 191 -3.53 8.70 -3.44
CA PRO A 191 -3.91 8.06 -2.18
C PRO A 191 -3.21 6.74 -1.85
N ILE A 192 -2.78 5.97 -2.85
CA ILE A 192 -2.05 4.71 -2.62
C ILE A 192 -0.69 4.92 -1.92
N PHE A 193 -0.15 6.14 -1.95
CA PHE A 193 1.06 6.53 -1.22
C PHE A 193 0.99 6.13 0.26
N PHE A 194 -0.09 6.48 0.95
CA PHE A 194 -0.24 6.21 2.38
C PHE A 194 -0.37 4.71 2.65
N ASN A 195 -1.02 3.95 1.77
CA ASN A 195 -1.11 2.49 1.88
C ASN A 195 0.25 1.81 1.66
N HIS A 196 1.04 2.32 0.70
CA HIS A 196 2.40 1.84 0.46
C HIS A 196 3.30 2.09 1.68
N HIS A 197 3.31 3.31 2.22
CA HIS A 197 4.14 3.63 3.38
C HIS A 197 3.67 2.94 4.67
N CYS A 198 2.37 2.64 4.80
CA CYS A 198 1.85 1.78 5.86
C CYS A 198 2.45 0.36 5.78
N PHE A 199 2.64 -0.19 4.57
CA PHE A 199 3.34 -1.47 4.39
C PHE A 199 4.84 -1.38 4.72
N VAL A 200 5.50 -0.27 4.38
CA VAL A 200 6.89 -0.02 4.74
C VAL A 200 7.06 0.07 6.27
N ASP A 201 6.14 0.73 6.97
CA ASP A 201 6.17 0.80 8.43
C ASP A 201 5.87 -0.57 9.09
N LEU A 202 5.00 -1.39 8.50
CA LEU A 202 4.81 -2.78 8.92
C LEU A 202 6.12 -3.58 8.82
N ILE A 203 6.85 -3.50 7.69
CA ILE A 203 8.14 -4.19 7.55
C ILE A 203 9.13 -3.73 8.64
N TRP A 204 9.16 -2.42 8.94
CA TRP A 204 9.97 -1.91 10.03
C TRP A 204 9.54 -2.45 11.41
N GLU A 205 8.24 -2.54 11.69
CA GLU A 205 7.76 -3.14 12.93
C GLU A 205 8.10 -4.62 13.06
N LEU A 206 8.02 -5.39 11.98
CA LEU A 206 8.45 -6.79 11.97
C LEU A 206 9.93 -6.92 12.33
N TYR A 207 10.79 -6.08 11.75
CA TYR A 207 12.21 -6.03 12.12
C TYR A 207 12.41 -5.67 13.60
N ARG A 208 11.72 -4.64 14.11
CA ARG A 208 11.80 -4.24 15.53
C ARG A 208 11.35 -5.39 16.44
N TRP A 209 10.43 -6.22 15.99
CA TRP A 209 9.97 -7.41 16.71
C TRP A 209 10.99 -8.54 16.72
N GLU A 210 11.63 -8.81 15.59
CA GLU A 210 12.57 -9.93 15.44
C GLU A 210 13.98 -9.63 15.95
N GLN A 211 14.47 -8.40 15.76
CA GLN A 211 15.88 -8.04 15.96
C GLN A 211 16.13 -7.14 17.19
N GLN A 212 15.10 -6.60 17.83
CA GLN A 212 15.24 -5.69 18.97
C GLN A 212 14.39 -6.12 20.17
N THR A 213 14.98 -6.05 21.35
CA THR A 213 14.21 -6.12 22.59
C THR A 213 13.34 -4.88 22.76
N TYR A 214 12.28 -5.00 23.57
CA TYR A 214 11.40 -3.88 23.90
C TYR A 214 12.16 -2.64 24.42
N ALA A 215 13.24 -2.85 25.20
CA ALA A 215 14.04 -1.77 25.76
C ALA A 215 14.99 -1.11 24.74
N GLU A 216 15.43 -1.83 23.70
CA GLU A 216 16.33 -1.31 22.66
C GLU A 216 15.58 -0.46 21.63
N ARG A 217 14.38 -0.89 21.24
CA ARG A 217 13.51 -0.25 20.25
C ARG A 217 13.42 1.28 20.32
N PRO A 218 13.16 1.91 21.49
CA PRO A 218 13.02 3.38 21.59
C PRO A 218 14.35 4.15 21.63
N VAL A 219 15.49 3.46 21.80
CA VAL A 219 16.81 4.12 21.98
C VAL A 219 17.80 3.81 20.88
N GLN A 220 17.62 2.72 20.14
CA GLN A 220 18.50 2.32 19.05
C GLN A 220 18.18 3.13 17.79
N TYR A 221 19.23 3.71 17.21
CA TYR A 221 19.19 4.51 16.00
C TYR A 221 20.53 4.32 15.26
N PRO A 222 20.58 4.42 13.93
CA PRO A 222 21.84 4.44 13.20
C PRO A 222 22.80 5.51 13.77
N PRO A 223 24.11 5.26 13.81
CA PRO A 223 25.06 6.26 14.27
C PRO A 223 25.05 7.47 13.32
N ASP A 224 25.26 8.66 13.87
CA ASP A 224 25.35 9.89 13.10
C ASP A 224 26.64 9.91 12.26
N ILE A 225 26.54 9.67 10.95
CA ILE A 225 27.70 9.63 10.03
C ILE A 225 27.66 10.84 9.09
N LYS A 226 28.37 11.91 9.46
CA LYS A 226 28.40 13.20 8.74
C LYS A 226 28.78 13.10 7.26
N GLU A 227 29.56 12.09 6.91
CA GLU A 227 30.01 11.84 5.54
C GLU A 227 28.90 11.21 4.68
N CYS A 228 28.00 10.43 5.31
CA CYS A 228 26.93 9.69 4.62
C CYS A 228 25.63 10.48 4.54
N GLU A 229 25.32 11.33 5.53
CA GLU A 229 24.00 11.93 5.66
C GLU A 229 24.02 13.39 6.12
N LEU A 230 22.89 14.07 5.95
CA LEU A 230 22.75 15.47 6.36
C LEU A 230 22.37 15.56 7.85
N PRO A 231 22.84 16.60 8.59
CA PRO A 231 22.69 16.64 10.05
C PRO A 231 21.25 16.58 10.58
N PHE A 232 20.26 16.95 9.79
CA PHE A 232 18.85 16.85 10.18
C PHE A 232 18.33 15.40 10.21
N HIS A 233 19.10 14.41 9.75
CA HIS A 233 18.80 12.99 9.95
C HIS A 233 19.37 12.42 11.26
N PHE A 234 20.23 13.17 11.96
CA PHE A 234 20.83 12.67 13.19
C PHE A 234 19.79 12.38 14.26
N LYS A 235 20.13 11.43 15.15
CA LYS A 235 19.24 10.90 16.18
C LYS A 235 18.50 12.00 16.96
N GLU A 236 19.24 12.99 17.42
CA GLU A 236 18.77 14.07 18.30
C GLU A 236 18.31 15.33 17.55
N SER A 237 18.44 15.35 16.22
CA SER A 237 17.97 16.46 15.41
C SER A 237 16.45 16.53 15.39
N LYS A 238 15.92 17.75 15.23
CA LYS A 238 14.48 17.97 15.03
C LYS A 238 14.01 17.19 13.80
N MET A 239 12.92 16.47 13.98
CA MET A 239 12.21 15.83 12.89
C MET A 239 11.61 16.93 12.01
N ILE A 240 12.11 17.06 10.78
CA ILE A 240 11.69 18.10 9.85
C ILE A 240 10.17 18.04 9.64
N THR A 241 9.52 19.20 9.49
CA THR A 241 8.05 19.40 9.51
C THR A 241 7.30 18.96 10.77
N PHE A 242 7.97 18.38 11.77
CA PHE A 242 7.40 18.01 13.07
C PHE A 242 8.20 18.70 14.20
N PRO A 243 8.03 20.02 14.40
CA PRO A 243 8.96 20.85 15.17
C PRO A 243 9.10 20.50 16.66
N PHE A 244 8.19 19.68 17.20
CA PHE A 244 8.19 19.22 18.59
C PHE A 244 8.73 17.80 18.77
N PHE A 245 9.20 17.17 17.70
CA PHE A 245 9.75 15.81 17.71
C PHE A 245 11.21 15.84 17.27
N ARG A 246 12.01 14.95 17.82
CA ARG A 246 13.32 14.55 17.28
C ARG A 246 13.14 13.28 16.45
N ASN A 247 14.11 12.97 15.60
CA ASN A 247 14.06 11.74 14.80
C ASN A 247 13.92 10.48 15.68
N ILE A 248 14.63 10.41 16.81
CA ILE A 248 14.52 9.30 17.76
C ILE A 248 13.12 9.16 18.37
N ASP A 249 12.34 10.24 18.46
CA ASP A 249 11.00 10.18 19.06
C ASP A 249 10.03 9.38 18.18
N GLY A 250 10.31 9.20 16.88
CA GLY A 250 9.57 8.29 16.01
C GLY A 250 9.88 6.81 16.21
N CYS A 251 10.91 6.46 16.99
CA CYS A 251 11.26 5.08 17.33
C CYS A 251 10.60 4.58 18.62
N ARG A 252 9.77 5.40 19.27
CA ARG A 252 9.09 5.09 20.53
C ARG A 252 8.15 3.88 20.40
N ASN A 253 8.01 3.09 21.47
CA ASN A 253 7.08 1.94 21.48
C ASN A 253 5.63 2.40 21.57
N GLU A 254 5.40 3.60 22.09
CA GLU A 254 4.07 4.16 22.33
C GLU A 254 3.19 4.29 21.08
N TYR A 255 3.79 4.29 19.87
CA TYR A 255 3.03 4.19 18.62
C TYR A 255 2.28 2.86 18.55
N THR A 256 2.98 1.75 18.77
CA THR A 256 2.42 0.39 18.69
C THR A 256 1.81 -0.11 20.00
N ASP A 257 2.15 0.50 21.13
CA ASP A 257 1.55 0.13 22.42
C ASP A 257 0.18 0.78 22.62
N ASN A 258 -0.03 1.98 22.07
CA ASN A 258 -1.18 2.82 22.44
C ASN A 258 -2.01 3.35 21.25
N MET A 259 -1.50 3.32 20.01
CA MET A 259 -2.14 4.03 18.90
C MET A 259 -2.64 3.10 17.78
N TYR A 260 -1.79 2.19 17.31
CA TYR A 260 -2.14 1.29 16.21
C TYR A 260 -1.46 -0.08 16.36
N GLU A 261 -2.04 -1.08 15.71
CA GLU A 261 -1.45 -2.40 15.51
C GLU A 261 -1.65 -2.83 14.05
N TYR A 262 -0.83 -3.76 13.59
CA TYR A 262 -0.94 -4.28 12.23
C TYR A 262 -1.65 -5.63 12.21
N ALA A 263 -2.64 -5.75 11.30
CA ALA A 263 -3.19 -7.05 10.95
C ALA A 263 -2.11 -7.93 10.29
N PRO A 264 -2.09 -9.25 10.55
CA PRO A 264 -1.14 -10.16 9.93
C PRO A 264 -1.29 -10.17 8.41
N ARG A 265 -0.17 -10.35 7.70
CA ARG A 265 -0.14 -10.53 6.24
C ARG A 265 -0.93 -11.79 5.85
N PRO A 266 -1.66 -11.80 4.73
CA PRO A 266 -2.45 -12.96 4.32
C PRO A 266 -1.54 -14.15 4.00
N ASN A 267 -1.95 -15.34 4.44
CA ASN A 267 -1.28 -16.59 4.12
C ASN A 267 -2.31 -17.68 3.78
N CYS A 268 -1.84 -18.76 3.16
CA CYS A 268 -2.65 -19.92 2.86
C CYS A 268 -1.79 -21.20 2.88
N SER A 269 -2.44 -22.35 2.75
CA SER A 269 -1.76 -23.64 2.67
C SER A 269 -2.55 -24.60 1.78
N THR A 270 -1.97 -25.76 1.46
CA THR A 270 -2.70 -26.81 0.73
C THR A 270 -3.95 -27.30 1.48
N TYR A 271 -3.94 -27.28 2.82
CA TYR A 271 -5.08 -27.71 3.65
C TYR A 271 -6.11 -26.59 3.87
N LYS A 272 -5.68 -25.33 3.79
CA LYS A 272 -6.52 -24.15 3.85
C LYS A 272 -6.20 -23.25 2.65
N PRO A 273 -6.68 -23.59 1.44
CA PRO A 273 -6.34 -22.90 0.20
C PRO A 273 -7.17 -21.61 0.03
N ASP A 274 -7.36 -20.88 1.12
CA ASP A 274 -8.06 -19.60 1.17
C ASP A 274 -7.18 -18.58 1.89
N CYS A 275 -7.14 -17.38 1.33
CA CYS A 275 -6.38 -16.23 1.81
C CYS A 275 -7.22 -15.30 2.70
N GLY A 276 -8.42 -15.72 3.09
CA GLY A 276 -9.33 -14.97 3.94
C GLY A 276 -9.95 -13.75 3.27
N SER A 277 -9.96 -13.73 1.92
CA SER A 277 -10.57 -12.64 1.15
C SER A 277 -10.96 -13.13 -0.24
N LYS A 278 -12.17 -12.76 -0.69
CA LYS A 278 -12.66 -13.02 -2.05
C LYS A 278 -11.85 -12.31 -3.15
N TYR A 279 -10.99 -11.36 -2.76
CA TYR A 279 -10.13 -10.58 -3.65
C TYR A 279 -8.73 -11.16 -3.81
N LEU A 280 -8.42 -12.20 -3.06
CA LEU A 280 -7.16 -12.94 -3.13
C LEU A 280 -7.45 -14.39 -3.57
N PHE A 281 -6.40 -15.09 -3.97
CA PHE A 281 -6.43 -16.54 -4.14
C PHE A 281 -5.15 -17.15 -3.60
N CYS A 282 -5.21 -18.43 -3.23
CA CYS A 282 -4.04 -19.18 -2.81
C CYS A 282 -3.34 -19.75 -4.05
N ASP A 283 -2.12 -19.32 -4.33
CA ASP A 283 -1.27 -19.91 -5.35
C ASP A 283 -0.68 -21.22 -4.81
N LEU A 284 -1.03 -22.32 -5.48
CA LEU A 284 -0.50 -23.65 -5.19
C LEU A 284 0.44 -24.12 -6.30
N SER A 285 0.51 -23.40 -7.42
CA SER A 285 1.22 -23.77 -8.64
C SER A 285 2.68 -23.32 -8.65
N ASN A 286 2.99 -22.18 -8.04
CA ASN A 286 4.32 -21.56 -8.15
C ASN A 286 5.10 -21.56 -6.82
N GLY A 287 5.54 -22.74 -6.39
CA GLY A 287 6.36 -22.90 -5.19
C GLY A 287 5.54 -23.27 -3.95
N ASP A 288 6.00 -22.83 -2.78
CA ASP A 288 5.29 -23.04 -1.52
C ASP A 288 3.96 -22.27 -1.51
N PRO A 289 2.88 -22.80 -0.90
CA PRO A 289 1.59 -22.13 -0.87
C PRO A 289 1.67 -20.71 -0.33
N HIS A 290 1.18 -19.75 -1.11
CA HIS A 290 1.20 -18.34 -0.72
C HIS A 290 0.02 -17.59 -1.36
N CYS A 291 -0.32 -16.43 -0.81
CA CYS A 291 -1.43 -15.62 -1.31
C CYS A 291 -1.01 -14.73 -2.47
N ALA A 292 -1.93 -14.54 -3.42
CA ALA A 292 -1.77 -13.64 -4.54
C ALA A 292 -3.05 -12.83 -4.76
N ALA A 293 -2.91 -11.63 -5.35
CA ALA A 293 -4.05 -10.78 -5.70
C ALA A 293 -4.86 -11.40 -6.85
N LYS A 294 -6.20 -11.29 -6.85
CA LYS A 294 -6.98 -11.75 -8.00
C LYS A 294 -6.76 -10.87 -9.23
N VAL A 295 -6.90 -11.48 -10.39
CA VAL A 295 -6.76 -10.84 -11.70
C VAL A 295 -8.11 -10.27 -12.15
N ARG A 296 -8.10 -9.05 -12.68
CA ARG A 296 -9.28 -8.36 -13.23
C ARG A 296 -9.81 -9.06 -14.50
N PRO A 297 -11.09 -8.88 -14.86
CA PRO A 297 -11.60 -9.30 -16.17
C PRO A 297 -10.74 -8.76 -17.32
N GLY A 298 -10.43 -9.62 -18.29
CA GLY A 298 -9.53 -9.32 -19.42
C GLY A 298 -8.03 -9.43 -19.10
N GLY A 299 -7.65 -9.65 -17.84
CA GLY A 299 -6.26 -9.77 -17.41
C GLY A 299 -5.65 -11.16 -17.65
N ASN A 300 -4.32 -11.22 -17.58
CA ASN A 300 -3.55 -12.44 -17.77
C ASN A 300 -3.59 -13.37 -16.53
N CYS A 301 -4.11 -14.59 -16.70
CA CYS A 301 -4.22 -15.61 -15.66
C CYS A 301 -3.38 -16.87 -15.92
N ARG A 302 -2.35 -16.76 -16.79
CA ARG A 302 -1.46 -17.88 -17.12
C ARG A 302 -0.68 -18.38 -15.89
N GLY A 303 -0.31 -19.66 -15.88
CA GLY A 303 0.69 -20.19 -14.95
C GLY A 303 0.14 -20.81 -13.66
N PHE A 304 -1.17 -20.78 -13.47
CA PHE A 304 -1.86 -21.44 -12.36
C PHE A 304 -2.62 -22.66 -12.88
N THR A 305 -2.29 -23.85 -12.38
CA THR A 305 -2.65 -25.15 -12.96
C THR A 305 -3.25 -26.14 -11.97
N LYS A 306 -3.33 -25.80 -10.68
CA LYS A 306 -3.86 -26.68 -9.62
C LYS A 306 -5.30 -26.33 -9.22
N GLY A 307 -6.03 -25.63 -10.07
CA GLY A 307 -7.44 -25.29 -9.87
C GLY A 307 -7.67 -23.98 -9.10
N GLU A 308 -6.65 -23.13 -9.03
CA GLU A 308 -6.73 -21.82 -8.36
C GLU A 308 -7.80 -20.92 -8.98
N GLN A 309 -8.56 -20.22 -8.13
CA GLN A 309 -9.57 -19.25 -8.55
C GLN A 309 -8.94 -17.86 -8.80
N VAL A 310 -8.05 -17.79 -9.78
CA VAL A 310 -7.22 -16.61 -10.12
C VAL A 310 -8.05 -15.39 -10.51
N CYS A 311 -9.12 -15.61 -11.27
CA CYS A 311 -9.93 -14.55 -11.84
C CYS A 311 -10.97 -14.05 -10.85
N TYR A 312 -11.14 -12.73 -10.80
CA TYR A 312 -12.25 -12.12 -10.07
C TYR A 312 -13.56 -12.29 -10.84
N ASN A 313 -14.59 -12.84 -10.18
CA ASN A 313 -15.94 -13.10 -10.74
C ASN A 313 -15.94 -13.78 -12.13
N GLY A 314 -15.01 -14.71 -12.35
CA GLY A 314 -14.77 -15.29 -13.66
C GLY A 314 -13.88 -16.51 -13.61
N ASN A 315 -13.58 -17.05 -14.79
CA ASN A 315 -12.69 -18.20 -14.97
C ASN A 315 -11.52 -17.85 -15.89
N CYS A 316 -10.40 -18.56 -15.73
CA CYS A 316 -9.28 -18.44 -16.65
C CYS A 316 -9.55 -19.26 -17.91
N VAL A 317 -9.73 -18.60 -19.06
CA VAL A 317 -9.97 -19.25 -20.36
C VAL A 317 -8.93 -18.74 -21.35
N ASN A 318 -8.18 -19.67 -21.96
CA ASN A 318 -7.09 -19.34 -22.89
C ASN A 318 -6.10 -18.29 -22.33
N ASN A 319 -5.72 -18.45 -21.05
CA ASN A 319 -4.84 -17.54 -20.29
C ASN A 319 -5.39 -16.14 -20.02
N VAL A 320 -6.69 -15.90 -20.22
CA VAL A 320 -7.35 -14.62 -19.97
C VAL A 320 -8.52 -14.80 -19.01
N CYS A 321 -8.68 -13.88 -18.06
CA CYS A 321 -9.84 -13.87 -17.18
C CYS A 321 -11.10 -13.44 -17.92
N VAL A 322 -12.08 -14.33 -18.00
CA VAL A 322 -13.40 -14.04 -18.60
C VAL A 322 -14.47 -14.09 -17.53
N GLY A 323 -15.40 -13.14 -17.54
CA GLY A 323 -16.52 -13.09 -16.60
C GLY A 323 -17.42 -14.32 -16.73
N GLN A 324 -18.10 -14.70 -15.65
CA GLN A 324 -19.17 -15.68 -15.74
C GLN A 324 -20.29 -15.09 -16.61
N GLN A 325 -20.63 -15.74 -17.73
CA GLN A 325 -21.88 -15.41 -18.43
C GLN A 325 -23.00 -15.64 -17.41
N GLU A 326 -23.76 -14.58 -17.09
CA GLU A 326 -25.05 -14.76 -16.45
C GLU A 326 -25.83 -15.75 -17.32
N LYS A 327 -26.15 -16.93 -16.77
CA LYS A 327 -27.13 -17.79 -17.41
C LYS A 327 -28.39 -16.95 -17.47
N ALA A 328 -28.73 -16.45 -18.66
CA ALA A 328 -30.04 -15.93 -18.93
C ALA A 328 -31.02 -17.02 -18.52
N THR A 329 -31.71 -16.82 -17.40
CA THR A 329 -32.83 -17.63 -17.00
C THR A 329 -33.89 -17.36 -18.06
N THR A 330 -33.94 -18.20 -19.11
CA THR A 330 -35.09 -18.28 -19.98
C THR A 330 -36.25 -18.74 -19.11
N THR A 331 -37.02 -17.77 -18.61
CA THR A 331 -38.40 -17.99 -18.23
C THR A 331 -39.15 -18.38 -19.50
N THR A 332 -39.29 -19.69 -19.70
CA THR A 332 -40.34 -20.22 -20.57
C THR A 332 -41.66 -19.87 -19.90
N GLU A 333 -42.31 -18.80 -20.36
CA GLU A 333 -43.74 -18.63 -20.15
C GLU A 333 -44.45 -19.79 -20.87
N GLU A 334 -45.03 -20.70 -20.09
CA GLU A 334 -46.05 -21.62 -20.59
C GLU A 334 -47.30 -20.80 -20.91
N PRO A 335 -47.97 -21.02 -22.05
CA PRO A 335 -49.24 -20.37 -22.33
C PRO A 335 -50.34 -20.96 -21.44
N ASP A 336 -50.99 -20.08 -20.67
CA ASP A 336 -52.24 -20.40 -19.97
C ASP A 336 -53.28 -20.86 -21.00
N TYR A 337 -53.70 -22.12 -20.89
CA TYR A 337 -54.93 -22.62 -21.47
C TYR A 337 -56.04 -22.38 -20.45
N GLU A 338 -56.89 -21.38 -20.70
CA GLU A 338 -58.20 -21.28 -20.04
C GLU A 338 -59.13 -22.33 -20.66
N ASP A 339 -59.47 -23.36 -19.86
CA ASP A 339 -60.65 -24.20 -20.06
C ASP A 339 -61.77 -23.70 -19.12
N ASP A 340 -62.98 -23.59 -19.70
CA ASP A 340 -64.33 -23.38 -19.16
C ASP A 340 -64.82 -21.98 -18.72
#